data_AF-J9EJB0-F1
#
_entry.id   AF-J9EJB0-F1
#
_cell.length_a   1.000
_cell.length_b   1.000
_cell.length_c   1.000
_cell.angle_alpha   90.00
_cell.angle_beta   90.00
_cell.angle_gamma   90.00
#
_symmetry.space_group_name_H-M   'P 1'
#
loop_
_entity.id
_entity.type
_entity.pdbx_description
1 polymer ?
#
loop_
_entity_poly.entity_id
_entity_poly.type
_entity_poly.pdbx_seq_one_letter_code
_entity_poly.pdbx_strand_id
1 'polypeptide(L)'
;MLGLKKRPHKRRNANIHLRRLTQAYLTPVNQFQPLVVRTAYDKVDSVYYLVQKLILNQQSVTSGLFPRYSKNCEIGFVKDSIYCALACWTCSIAYKRLDDDRGRQTELRQSAVKAMRGIMFCWMQELDNLNHFKENISPEFSLHARFDLHTGMVLSTPNEKKYGHLQMDLIALYLLALVQMTAAGIQVIYTHDEVCFVQNLVFYIERTYRTPDFGMWGTGSRYNVGERELHASSLGMVKAALEAINGFNLYGTAGTSSSVIYVDIDGHNRNRTTFETILPRESNSKNTDAALLLSIGWPAFATHDPELYEKTFNKCIRRLEGRYGLKRFLRDGYRTELEDASRRYYEEHETSRFQNIESHLRGERKLSHSYWQKTNDMLVSNEKTSCLIMPECYIINEEHMDAERMKPNSQDFYPANPYEFGHHLWSNAVYLIALLLKDEFVHLADIDPICRHLPASQRPKYQNRHSVFQVNITKIFSHNNNSNNNDNDNNSNKSEEKEAGKSEEKEAGISLFETFNILFSVIWSKQKEA
;
A
#
# COMPACT_ATOMS: atom_id res chain seq x y z
N MET A 1 -61.24 26.93 -15.73
CA MET A 1 -60.38 26.04 -14.91
C MET A 1 -58.93 26.41 -15.15
N LEU A 2 -58.08 26.45 -14.12
CA LEU A 2 -56.70 26.95 -14.21
C LEU A 2 -55.66 25.81 -14.28
N GLY A 3 -54.77 25.85 -15.25
CA GLY A 3 -53.67 24.89 -15.39
C GLY A 3 -52.44 25.30 -14.56
N LEU A 4 -52.09 24.50 -13.55
CA LEU A 4 -50.94 24.74 -12.68
C LEU A 4 -49.61 24.31 -13.34
N LYS A 5 -48.92 25.24 -13.98
CA LYS A 5 -47.50 25.07 -14.38
C LYS A 5 -46.61 24.96 -13.14
N LYS A 6 -46.07 23.77 -12.84
CA LYS A 6 -45.03 23.59 -11.82
C LYS A 6 -43.79 24.44 -12.18
N ARG A 7 -43.33 25.29 -11.27
CA ARG A 7 -42.06 26.01 -11.38
C ARG A 7 -40.90 25.06 -11.02
N PRO A 8 -39.73 25.10 -11.70
CA PRO A 8 -38.57 24.34 -11.28
C PRO A 8 -38.01 24.89 -9.95
N HIS A 9 -37.67 24.00 -9.02
CA HIS A 9 -37.03 24.40 -7.76
C HIS A 9 -35.58 24.80 -8.01
N LYS A 10 -35.28 26.11 -7.96
CA LYS A 10 -33.92 26.61 -7.74
C LYS A 10 -33.45 26.15 -6.35
N ARG A 11 -32.70 25.05 -6.28
CA ARG A 11 -31.96 24.68 -5.06
C ARG A 11 -30.82 25.68 -4.83
N ARG A 12 -30.41 25.83 -3.57
CA ARG A 12 -29.52 26.91 -3.11
C ARG A 12 -28.03 26.54 -3.30
N ASN A 13 -27.33 27.22 -4.21
CA ASN A 13 -25.85 27.21 -4.26
C ASN A 13 -25.21 28.04 -3.12
N ALA A 14 -25.87 28.16 -1.97
CA ALA A 14 -25.54 29.15 -0.93
C ALA A 14 -24.33 28.79 -0.07
N ASN A 15 -23.92 27.51 -0.02
CA ASN A 15 -22.90 27.05 0.94
C ASN A 15 -21.46 27.11 0.38
N ILE A 16 -21.28 27.13 -0.96
CA ILE A 16 -19.94 27.21 -1.56
C ILE A 16 -19.32 28.59 -1.30
N HIS A 17 -20.11 29.67 -1.39
CA HIS A 17 -19.59 31.03 -1.19
C HIS A 17 -19.20 31.35 0.28
N LEU A 18 -19.68 30.56 1.25
CA LEU A 18 -19.25 30.64 2.64
C LEU A 18 -17.93 29.88 2.89
N ARG A 19 -17.65 28.78 2.17
CA ARG A 19 -16.35 28.08 2.22
C ARG A 19 -15.18 28.99 1.82
N ARG A 20 -15.42 30.02 0.99
CA ARG A 20 -14.42 31.04 0.62
C ARG A 20 -13.94 31.90 1.81
N LEU A 21 -14.78 32.14 2.82
CA LEU A 21 -14.41 33.02 3.95
C LEU A 21 -13.48 32.34 4.98
N THR A 22 -13.22 31.04 4.85
CA THR A 22 -12.28 30.29 5.71
C THR A 22 -10.92 30.04 5.06
N GLN A 23 -10.59 30.68 3.93
CA GLN A 23 -9.33 30.46 3.19
C GLN A 23 -8.05 30.95 3.91
N ALA A 24 -8.14 31.58 5.09
CA ALA A 24 -7.06 32.37 5.69
C ALA A 24 -5.94 31.60 6.43
N TYR A 25 -6.06 30.28 6.65
CA TYR A 25 -5.22 29.56 7.65
C TYR A 25 -4.45 28.31 7.15
N LEU A 26 -4.30 28.11 5.84
CA LEU A 26 -3.50 27.00 5.28
C LEU A 26 -2.28 27.49 4.49
N THR A 27 -1.42 28.28 5.15
CA THR A 27 -0.07 28.60 4.67
C THR A 27 0.93 27.46 4.99
N PRO A 28 1.87 27.13 4.08
CA PRO A 28 3.01 26.27 4.41
C PRO A 28 3.82 26.86 5.56
N VAL A 29 4.05 26.07 6.61
CA VAL A 29 4.65 26.57 7.86
C VAL A 29 6.18 26.45 7.79
N ASN A 30 6.83 27.50 7.31
CA ASN A 30 8.28 27.70 7.44
C ASN A 30 8.65 28.00 8.91
N GLN A 31 8.54 26.99 9.77
CA GLN A 31 8.99 27.07 11.16
C GLN A 31 10.52 27.00 11.22
N PHE A 32 11.14 28.13 11.59
CA PHE A 32 12.50 28.13 12.12
C PHE A 32 12.54 27.27 13.40
N GLN A 33 13.01 26.03 13.28
CA GLN A 33 13.38 25.25 14.47
C GLN A 33 14.73 25.78 14.98
N PRO A 34 14.86 26.16 16.26
CA PRO A 34 16.16 26.46 16.84
C PRO A 34 17.04 25.21 16.82
N LEU A 35 18.36 25.40 16.66
CA LEU A 35 19.38 24.35 16.64
C LEU A 35 19.62 23.74 18.03
N VAL A 36 18.58 23.10 18.57
CA VAL A 36 18.69 22.20 19.72
C VAL A 36 19.22 20.87 19.22
N VAL A 37 20.32 20.39 19.80
CA VAL A 37 20.90 19.07 19.51
C VAL A 37 19.98 17.99 20.08
N ARG A 38 18.96 17.61 19.31
CA ARG A 38 18.06 16.49 19.63
C ARG A 38 18.82 15.18 19.53
N THR A 39 18.82 14.39 20.61
CA THR A 39 19.35 13.02 20.62
C THR A 39 18.55 12.10 19.70
N ALA A 40 19.05 10.88 19.45
CA ALA A 40 18.28 9.85 18.76
C ALA A 40 16.95 9.57 19.48
N TYR A 41 16.99 9.49 20.81
CA TYR A 41 15.82 9.35 21.68
C TYR A 41 14.80 10.49 21.46
N ASP A 42 15.21 11.76 21.51
CA ASP A 42 14.29 12.91 21.35
C ASP A 42 13.59 12.93 19.99
N LYS A 43 14.27 12.43 18.95
CA LYS A 43 13.72 12.30 17.60
C LYS A 43 12.70 11.16 17.52
N VAL A 44 13.00 9.98 18.09
CA VAL A 44 12.04 8.87 18.16
C VAL A 44 10.84 9.23 19.04
N ASP A 45 11.02 9.92 20.18
CA ASP A 45 9.94 10.47 20.99
C ASP A 45 9.08 11.50 20.22
N SER A 46 9.70 12.29 19.34
CA SER A 46 8.96 13.19 18.43
C SER A 46 8.08 12.41 17.44
N VAL A 47 8.57 11.29 16.88
CA VAL A 47 7.76 10.44 15.99
C VAL A 47 6.68 9.69 16.77
N TYR A 48 6.99 9.18 17.97
CA TYR A 48 6.02 8.54 18.87
C TYR A 48 4.85 9.46 19.21
N TYR A 49 5.13 10.73 19.53
CA TYR A 49 4.08 11.73 19.75
C TYR A 49 3.17 11.88 18.52
N LEU A 50 3.73 11.89 17.30
CA LEU A 50 2.93 11.90 16.06
C LEU A 50 2.13 10.60 15.88
N VAL A 51 2.73 9.42 16.11
CA VAL A 51 2.05 8.11 16.05
C VAL A 51 0.89 8.07 17.07
N GLN A 52 1.09 8.59 18.29
CA GLN A 52 0.05 8.64 19.30
C GLN A 52 -1.10 9.58 18.91
N LYS A 53 -0.79 10.83 18.51
CA LYS A 53 -1.81 11.83 18.15
C LYS A 53 -2.55 11.50 16.85
N LEU A 54 -1.87 10.92 15.86
CA LEU A 54 -2.42 10.70 14.52
C LEU A 54 -2.95 9.27 14.31
N ILE A 55 -2.37 8.26 14.95
CA ILE A 55 -2.75 6.85 14.78
C ILE A 55 -3.41 6.30 16.05
N LEU A 56 -2.67 6.12 17.16
CA LEU A 56 -3.17 5.38 18.35
C LEU A 56 -4.46 5.94 18.94
N ASN A 57 -4.59 7.27 19.02
CA ASN A 57 -5.81 7.95 19.50
C ASN A 57 -7.07 7.67 18.66
N GLN A 58 -6.94 6.98 17.51
CA GLN A 58 -8.01 6.59 16.61
C GLN A 58 -8.28 5.08 16.62
N GLN A 59 -7.53 4.30 17.42
CA GLN A 59 -7.76 2.86 17.53
C GLN A 59 -9.01 2.56 18.35
N SER A 60 -9.86 1.67 17.84
CA SER A 60 -11.00 1.17 18.59
C SER A 60 -10.56 0.38 19.82
N VAL A 61 -11.02 0.81 21.00
CA VAL A 61 -10.67 0.17 22.28
C VAL A 61 -11.21 -1.25 22.39
N THR A 62 -12.29 -1.56 21.68
CA THR A 62 -12.92 -2.89 21.63
C THR A 62 -12.40 -3.73 20.46
N SER A 63 -12.65 -3.32 19.22
CA SER A 63 -12.33 -4.14 18.03
C SER A 63 -10.86 -4.10 17.60
N GLY A 64 -10.09 -3.09 18.01
CA GLY A 64 -8.73 -2.85 17.52
C GLY A 64 -8.63 -2.22 16.13
N LEU A 65 -9.74 -2.07 15.40
CA LEU A 65 -9.79 -1.44 14.08
C LEU A 65 -9.51 0.07 14.14
N PHE A 66 -9.17 0.65 12.98
CA PHE A 66 -9.00 2.08 12.75
C PHE A 66 -9.98 2.60 11.68
N PRO A 67 -10.47 3.85 11.79
CA PRO A 67 -11.25 4.50 10.75
C PRO A 67 -10.35 5.02 9.62
N ARG A 68 -10.94 5.42 8.48
CA ARG A 68 -10.18 6.07 7.39
C ARG A 68 -9.75 7.50 7.73
N TYR A 69 -10.61 8.26 8.40
CA TYR A 69 -10.36 9.65 8.79
C TYR A 69 -10.65 9.86 10.27
N SER A 70 -9.89 10.72 10.95
CA SER A 70 -9.91 10.91 12.40
C SER A 70 -11.13 11.62 13.00
N LYS A 71 -12.20 11.82 12.23
CA LYS A 71 -13.54 12.16 12.76
C LYS A 71 -14.60 11.09 12.52
N ASN A 72 -14.29 10.04 11.77
CA ASN A 72 -15.21 8.92 11.58
C ASN A 72 -15.12 8.00 12.80
N CYS A 73 -16.19 7.96 13.60
CA CYS A 73 -16.27 7.14 14.81
C CYS A 73 -17.09 5.86 14.61
N GLU A 74 -17.60 5.60 13.40
CA GLU A 74 -18.60 4.56 13.13
C GLU A 74 -18.06 3.40 12.29
N ILE A 75 -17.14 3.67 11.34
CA ILE A 75 -16.69 2.68 10.36
C ILE A 75 -15.19 2.44 10.46
N GLY A 76 -14.82 1.21 10.84
CA GLY A 76 -13.46 0.69 10.73
C GLY A 76 -13.19 0.20 9.30
N PHE A 77 -12.05 0.58 8.73
CA PHE A 77 -11.63 0.14 7.40
C PHE A 77 -10.43 -0.79 7.51
N VAL A 78 -10.49 -1.97 6.90
CA VAL A 78 -9.44 -2.99 7.07
C VAL A 78 -8.11 -2.50 6.50
N LYS A 79 -8.10 -1.96 5.27
CA LYS A 79 -6.87 -1.51 4.61
C LYS A 79 -6.14 -0.45 5.45
N ASP A 80 -6.89 0.57 5.84
CA ASP A 80 -6.44 1.67 6.68
C ASP A 80 -5.91 1.13 8.04
N SER A 81 -6.59 0.13 8.62
CA SER A 81 -6.18 -0.55 9.86
C SER A 81 -4.85 -1.32 9.72
N ILE A 82 -4.61 -2.02 8.59
CA ILE A 82 -3.33 -2.72 8.35
C ILE A 82 -2.18 -1.71 8.31
N TYR A 83 -2.32 -0.63 7.54
CA TYR A 83 -1.26 0.40 7.49
C TYR A 83 -1.04 1.09 8.85
N CYS A 84 -2.09 1.30 9.64
CA CYS A 84 -1.95 1.78 11.02
C CYS A 84 -1.18 0.79 11.92
N ALA A 85 -1.47 -0.51 11.81
CA ALA A 85 -0.70 -1.57 12.49
C ALA A 85 0.79 -1.55 12.06
N LEU A 86 1.06 -1.47 10.76
CA LEU A 86 2.43 -1.38 10.23
C LEU A 86 3.17 -0.13 10.75
N ALA A 87 2.50 1.01 10.89
CA ALA A 87 3.10 2.23 11.46
C ALA A 87 3.40 2.11 12.96
N CYS A 88 2.48 1.53 13.74
CA CYS A 88 2.71 1.26 15.16
C CYS A 88 3.86 0.24 15.34
N TRP A 89 3.88 -0.83 14.56
CA TRP A 89 4.96 -1.81 14.54
C TRP A 89 6.31 -1.17 14.17
N THR A 90 6.36 -0.36 13.11
CA THR A 90 7.60 0.33 12.69
C THR A 90 8.12 1.27 13.79
N CYS A 91 7.23 2.00 14.48
CA CYS A 91 7.62 2.81 15.64
C CYS A 91 8.09 1.94 16.83
N SER A 92 7.53 0.75 17.04
CA SER A 92 8.02 -0.20 18.05
C SER A 92 9.43 -0.72 17.73
N ILE A 93 9.78 -0.89 16.45
CA ILE A 93 11.14 -1.27 16.03
C ILE A 93 12.13 -0.15 16.38
N ALA A 94 11.78 1.10 16.11
CA ALA A 94 12.64 2.25 16.47
C ALA A 94 12.95 2.26 17.97
N TYR A 95 11.96 2.02 18.83
CA TYR A 95 12.19 1.90 20.28
C TYR A 95 12.95 0.63 20.69
N LYS A 96 12.80 -0.50 19.99
CA LYS A 96 13.59 -1.73 20.24
C LYS A 96 15.11 -1.51 20.02
N ARG A 97 15.50 -0.42 19.36
CA ARG A 97 16.89 -0.01 19.08
C ARG A 97 17.42 1.07 20.04
N LEU A 98 16.66 1.42 21.08
CA LEU A 98 17.05 2.38 22.13
C LEU A 98 17.16 1.66 23.49
N ASP A 99 18.08 2.09 24.34
CA ASP A 99 18.36 1.44 25.64
C ASP A 99 17.26 1.70 26.71
N ASP A 100 16.51 2.80 26.59
CA ASP A 100 15.35 3.14 27.43
C ASP A 100 14.11 3.35 26.55
N ASP A 101 13.25 2.34 26.46
CA ASP A 101 12.00 2.40 25.70
C ASP A 101 10.80 2.90 26.53
N ARG A 102 10.93 2.94 27.86
CA ARG A 102 9.85 3.21 28.84
C ARG A 102 8.60 2.33 28.65
N GLY A 103 8.75 1.11 28.15
CA GLY A 103 7.68 0.17 27.81
C GLY A 103 6.94 0.48 26.50
N ARG A 104 7.25 1.59 25.80
CA ARG A 104 6.56 2.02 24.58
C ARG A 104 6.73 1.05 23.42
N GLN A 105 7.85 0.31 23.37
CA GLN A 105 8.05 -0.78 22.41
C GLN A 105 6.90 -1.78 22.50
N THR A 106 6.50 -2.13 23.74
CA THR A 106 5.45 -3.11 23.97
C THR A 106 4.06 -2.50 23.80
N GLU A 107 3.82 -1.25 24.19
CA GLU A 107 2.57 -0.53 23.89
C GLU A 107 2.27 -0.54 22.37
N LEU A 108 3.22 -0.04 21.57
CA LEU A 108 3.12 0.07 20.11
C LEU A 108 2.97 -1.29 19.42
N ARG A 109 3.75 -2.28 19.87
CA ARG A 109 3.69 -3.66 19.38
C ARG A 109 2.32 -4.28 19.67
N GLN A 110 1.77 -4.10 20.87
CA GLN A 110 0.46 -4.64 21.23
C GLN A 110 -0.70 -3.92 20.54
N SER A 111 -0.58 -2.62 20.25
CA SER A 111 -1.53 -1.90 19.38
C SER A 111 -1.58 -2.51 17.96
N ALA A 112 -0.42 -2.80 17.37
CA ALA A 112 -0.32 -3.45 16.07
C ALA A 112 -0.90 -4.88 16.07
N VAL A 113 -0.58 -5.70 17.08
CA VAL A 113 -1.17 -7.03 17.28
C VAL A 113 -2.70 -6.94 17.39
N LYS A 114 -3.20 -6.01 18.21
CA LYS A 114 -4.63 -5.81 18.45
C LYS A 114 -5.38 -5.46 17.16
N ALA A 115 -4.81 -4.64 16.29
CA ALA A 115 -5.43 -4.29 15.02
C ALA A 115 -5.48 -5.47 14.04
N MET A 116 -4.38 -6.23 13.91
CA MET A 116 -4.33 -7.41 13.04
C MET A 116 -5.28 -8.51 13.54
N ARG A 117 -5.31 -8.78 14.85
CA ARG A 117 -6.28 -9.69 15.46
C ARG A 117 -7.73 -9.20 15.34
N GLY A 118 -7.95 -7.89 15.40
CA GLY A 118 -9.25 -7.26 15.16
C GLY A 118 -9.79 -7.55 13.77
N ILE A 119 -8.97 -7.36 12.74
CA ILE A 119 -9.30 -7.70 11.34
C ILE A 119 -9.64 -9.18 11.20
N MET A 120 -8.82 -10.06 11.79
CA MET A 120 -9.04 -11.50 11.77
C MET A 120 -10.36 -11.88 12.45
N PHE A 121 -10.67 -11.30 13.61
CA PHE A 121 -11.94 -11.50 14.32
C PHE A 121 -13.15 -11.04 13.50
N CYS A 122 -13.04 -9.94 12.74
CA CYS A 122 -14.10 -9.48 11.84
C CYS A 122 -14.38 -10.51 10.74
N TRP A 123 -13.36 -11.00 10.04
CA TRP A 123 -13.53 -11.99 8.97
C TRP A 123 -13.84 -13.42 9.47
N MET A 124 -13.44 -13.79 10.70
CA MET A 124 -13.84 -15.07 11.30
C MET A 124 -15.34 -15.13 11.64
N GLN A 125 -16.03 -13.99 11.73
CA GLN A 125 -17.49 -13.93 11.79
C GLN A 125 -18.15 -14.07 10.41
N GLU A 126 -17.36 -14.06 9.33
CA GLU A 126 -17.79 -14.24 7.94
C GLU A 126 -17.39 -15.62 7.37
N LEU A 127 -17.16 -16.62 8.23
CA LEU A 127 -16.73 -17.96 7.82
C LEU A 127 -17.64 -18.60 6.75
N ASP A 128 -18.95 -18.37 6.80
CA ASP A 128 -19.90 -18.91 5.81
C ASP A 128 -19.75 -18.23 4.44
N ASN A 129 -19.51 -16.92 4.41
CA ASN A 129 -19.18 -16.19 3.17
C ASN A 129 -17.86 -16.73 2.59
N LEU A 130 -16.82 -16.86 3.42
CA LEU A 130 -15.53 -17.42 3.03
C LEU A 130 -15.65 -18.86 2.50
N ASN A 131 -16.55 -19.67 3.06
CA ASN A 131 -16.85 -21.02 2.57
C ASN A 131 -17.54 -20.99 1.20
N HIS A 132 -18.66 -20.28 1.05
CA HIS A 132 -19.38 -20.17 -0.22
C HIS A 132 -18.56 -19.50 -1.34
N PHE A 133 -17.62 -18.61 -1.00
CA PHE A 133 -16.74 -17.97 -1.99
C PHE A 133 -15.79 -18.97 -2.67
N LYS A 134 -15.23 -19.94 -1.94
CA LYS A 134 -14.30 -20.94 -2.52
C LYS A 134 -14.96 -21.78 -3.64
N GLU A 135 -16.28 -21.97 -3.54
CA GLU A 135 -17.12 -22.65 -4.51
C GLU A 135 -17.57 -21.71 -5.65
N ASN A 136 -18.15 -20.55 -5.30
CA ASN A 136 -18.93 -19.71 -6.22
C ASN A 136 -18.16 -18.50 -6.78
N ILE A 137 -17.11 -18.03 -6.09
CA ILE A 137 -16.24 -16.90 -6.48
C ILE A 137 -17.05 -15.64 -6.89
N SER A 138 -18.05 -15.28 -6.08
CA SER A 138 -18.97 -14.16 -6.34
C SER A 138 -18.75 -12.98 -5.37
N PRO A 139 -19.11 -11.74 -5.74
CA PRO A 139 -19.04 -10.60 -4.82
C PRO A 139 -19.97 -10.71 -3.60
N GLU A 140 -21.06 -11.47 -3.71
CA GLU A 140 -22.04 -11.65 -2.62
C GLU A 140 -21.42 -12.38 -1.42
N PHE A 141 -20.49 -13.30 -1.67
CA PHE A 141 -19.75 -14.05 -0.65
C PHE A 141 -18.36 -13.46 -0.36
N SER A 142 -18.08 -12.23 -0.82
CA SER A 142 -16.77 -11.60 -0.58
C SER A 142 -16.62 -11.09 0.85
N LEU A 143 -15.43 -11.28 1.42
CA LEU A 143 -15.09 -10.79 2.76
C LEU A 143 -15.15 -9.25 2.80
N HIS A 144 -15.71 -8.69 3.88
CA HIS A 144 -15.96 -7.26 3.93
C HIS A 144 -14.66 -6.46 4.17
N ALA A 145 -14.45 -5.43 3.34
CA ALA A 145 -13.34 -4.49 3.48
C ALA A 145 -13.52 -3.41 4.59
N ARG A 146 -14.69 -3.36 5.24
CA ARG A 146 -15.05 -2.40 6.30
C ARG A 146 -16.13 -2.97 7.21
N PHE A 147 -16.09 -2.55 8.48
CA PHE A 147 -16.91 -3.05 9.58
C PHE A 147 -17.35 -1.90 10.49
N ASP A 148 -18.28 -2.17 11.41
CA ASP A 148 -18.56 -1.28 12.53
C ASP A 148 -17.30 -1.09 13.39
N LEU A 149 -16.92 0.17 13.64
CA LEU A 149 -15.64 0.49 14.29
C LEU A 149 -15.55 -0.08 15.71
N HIS A 150 -16.66 -0.17 16.44
CA HIS A 150 -16.64 -0.55 17.85
C HIS A 150 -16.88 -2.04 18.05
N THR A 151 -17.86 -2.62 17.37
CA THR A 151 -18.24 -4.03 17.53
C THR A 151 -17.45 -4.98 16.63
N GLY A 152 -16.91 -4.51 15.49
CA GLY A 152 -16.32 -5.37 14.48
C GLY A 152 -17.34 -6.18 13.67
N MET A 153 -18.64 -5.88 13.79
CA MET A 153 -19.70 -6.54 13.03
C MET A 153 -19.77 -6.03 11.59
N VAL A 154 -20.35 -6.85 10.69
CA VAL A 154 -20.76 -6.42 9.35
C VAL A 154 -21.83 -5.32 9.47
N LEU A 155 -21.61 -4.21 8.78
CA LEU A 155 -22.45 -3.01 8.83
C LEU A 155 -23.84 -3.26 8.22
N SER A 156 -24.90 -3.08 9.01
CA SER A 156 -26.29 -3.38 8.58
C SER A 156 -26.90 -2.32 7.64
N THR A 157 -26.11 -1.57 6.87
CA THR A 157 -26.61 -0.44 6.07
C THR A 157 -27.25 -0.92 4.74
N PRO A 158 -28.33 -0.27 4.24
CA PRO A 158 -28.96 -0.66 2.97
C PRO A 158 -28.07 -0.54 1.72
N ASN A 159 -26.93 0.15 1.82
CA ASN A 159 -25.95 0.30 0.76
C ASN A 159 -24.71 -0.60 0.95
N GLU A 160 -24.63 -1.41 2.02
CA GLU A 160 -23.48 -2.26 2.29
C GLU A 160 -23.22 -3.23 1.14
N LYS A 161 -24.26 -3.96 0.72
CA LYS A 161 -24.25 -4.89 -0.42
C LYS A 161 -23.92 -4.25 -1.78
N LYS A 162 -23.73 -2.92 -1.86
CA LYS A 162 -23.34 -2.16 -3.06
C LYS A 162 -21.94 -1.56 -2.97
N TYR A 163 -21.23 -1.74 -1.85
CA TYR A 163 -19.84 -1.33 -1.72
C TYR A 163 -18.91 -2.39 -2.30
N GLY A 164 -17.76 -1.97 -2.81
CA GLY A 164 -16.78 -2.86 -3.44
C GLY A 164 -15.99 -3.65 -2.41
N HIS A 165 -16.61 -4.64 -1.75
CA HIS A 165 -15.97 -5.47 -0.73
C HIS A 165 -14.99 -6.49 -1.32
N LEU A 166 -15.27 -7.03 -2.51
CA LEU A 166 -14.37 -7.92 -3.24
C LEU A 166 -13.08 -7.19 -3.68
N GLN A 167 -12.07 -7.25 -2.83
CA GLN A 167 -10.74 -6.64 -3.01
C GLN A 167 -9.68 -7.70 -2.72
N MET A 168 -9.06 -8.26 -3.76
CA MET A 168 -8.11 -9.37 -3.58
C MET A 168 -6.74 -8.87 -3.08
N ASP A 169 -6.40 -7.61 -3.41
CA ASP A 169 -5.26 -6.90 -2.84
C ASP A 169 -5.33 -6.78 -1.32
N LEU A 170 -6.54 -6.60 -0.77
CA LEU A 170 -6.75 -6.37 0.66
C LEU A 170 -6.43 -7.61 1.51
N ILE A 171 -6.92 -8.78 1.09
CA ILE A 171 -6.66 -10.04 1.80
C ILE A 171 -5.17 -10.40 1.68
N ALA A 172 -4.58 -10.19 0.49
CA ALA A 172 -3.16 -10.40 0.26
C ALA A 172 -2.27 -9.45 1.08
N LEU A 173 -2.65 -8.18 1.23
CA LEU A 173 -1.97 -7.20 2.09
C LEU A 173 -2.00 -7.62 3.57
N TYR A 174 -3.12 -8.16 4.06
CA TYR A 174 -3.20 -8.71 5.41
C TYR A 174 -2.25 -9.89 5.60
N LEU A 175 -2.22 -10.85 4.66
CA LEU A 175 -1.33 -12.01 4.73
C LEU A 175 0.16 -11.62 4.63
N LEU A 176 0.51 -10.61 3.81
CA LEU A 176 1.86 -10.05 3.75
C LEU A 176 2.26 -9.43 5.10
N ALA A 177 1.42 -8.54 5.65
CA ALA A 177 1.68 -7.91 6.94
C ALA A 177 1.82 -8.94 8.07
N LEU A 178 0.96 -9.97 8.09
CA LEU A 178 0.99 -11.08 9.03
C LEU A 178 2.33 -11.85 8.98
N VAL A 179 2.80 -12.22 7.78
CA VAL A 179 4.08 -12.93 7.61
C VAL A 179 5.26 -12.07 8.04
N GLN A 180 5.30 -10.79 7.63
CA GLN A 180 6.40 -9.88 8.00
C GLN A 180 6.46 -9.65 9.52
N MET A 181 5.32 -9.38 10.17
CA MET A 181 5.24 -9.20 11.62
C MET A 181 5.63 -10.49 12.38
N THR A 182 5.15 -11.65 11.94
CA THR A 182 5.49 -12.94 12.58
C THR A 182 6.97 -13.27 12.41
N ALA A 183 7.57 -12.98 11.26
CA ALA A 183 9.01 -13.14 11.02
C ALA A 183 9.88 -12.20 11.87
N ALA A 184 9.38 -11.01 12.22
CA ALA A 184 10.00 -10.12 13.20
C ALA A 184 9.77 -10.52 14.68
N GLY A 185 9.12 -11.66 14.93
CA GLY A 185 8.86 -12.19 16.27
C GLY A 185 7.61 -11.62 16.95
N ILE A 186 6.64 -11.11 16.19
CA ILE A 186 5.35 -10.66 16.73
C ILE A 186 4.31 -11.77 16.57
N GLN A 187 3.87 -12.33 17.69
CA GLN A 187 2.80 -13.32 17.69
C GLN A 187 1.43 -12.64 17.48
N VAL A 188 0.82 -12.86 16.31
CA VAL A 188 -0.55 -12.44 15.98
C VAL A 188 -1.53 -13.61 16.12
N ILE A 189 -1.08 -14.83 15.83
CA ILE A 189 -1.88 -16.07 15.84
C ILE A 189 -1.68 -16.83 17.15
N TYR A 190 -2.79 -17.21 17.79
CA TYR A 190 -2.83 -17.84 19.13
C TYR A 190 -3.49 -19.23 19.14
N THR A 191 -4.39 -19.56 18.20
CA THR A 191 -5.08 -20.86 18.16
C THR A 191 -4.91 -21.59 16.84
N HIS A 192 -5.14 -22.91 16.84
CA HIS A 192 -5.09 -23.71 15.62
C HIS A 192 -6.26 -23.37 14.68
N ASP A 193 -7.40 -22.95 15.20
CA ASP A 193 -8.54 -22.48 14.39
C ASP A 193 -8.19 -21.20 13.61
N GLU A 194 -7.39 -20.30 14.21
CA GLU A 194 -6.85 -19.11 13.53
C GLU A 194 -5.83 -19.49 12.44
N VAL A 195 -5.02 -20.55 12.63
CA VAL A 195 -4.18 -21.13 11.57
C VAL A 195 -5.04 -21.66 10.41
N CYS A 196 -6.05 -22.47 10.72
CA CYS A 196 -6.97 -23.02 9.73
C CYS A 196 -7.76 -21.92 8.99
N PHE A 197 -8.12 -20.84 9.68
CA PHE A 197 -8.72 -19.66 9.07
C PHE A 197 -7.76 -18.96 8.08
N VAL A 198 -6.49 -18.75 8.46
CA VAL A 198 -5.48 -18.18 7.54
C VAL A 198 -5.23 -19.08 6.33
N GLN A 199 -5.27 -20.41 6.49
CA GLN A 199 -5.20 -21.35 5.36
C GLN A 199 -6.41 -21.21 4.41
N ASN A 200 -7.61 -20.90 4.95
CA ASN A 200 -8.77 -20.58 4.13
C ASN A 200 -8.66 -19.22 3.40
N LEU A 201 -8.01 -18.21 4.00
CA LEU A 201 -7.70 -16.95 3.31
C LEU A 201 -6.74 -17.16 2.12
N VAL A 202 -5.82 -18.12 2.20
CA VAL A 202 -4.99 -18.52 1.05
C VAL A 202 -5.86 -19.10 -0.07
N PHE A 203 -6.72 -20.06 0.23
CA PHE A 203 -7.64 -20.66 -0.77
C PHE A 203 -8.59 -19.63 -1.41
N TYR A 204 -8.96 -18.57 -0.67
CA TYR A 204 -9.73 -17.44 -1.20
C TYR A 204 -8.95 -16.66 -2.28
N ILE A 205 -7.65 -16.36 -2.06
CA ILE A 205 -6.86 -15.54 -3.00
C ILE A 205 -6.17 -16.32 -4.14
N GLU A 206 -5.96 -17.62 -4.01
CA GLU A 206 -5.26 -18.45 -5.01
C GLU A 206 -5.84 -18.35 -6.44
N ARG A 207 -7.12 -18.02 -6.58
CA ARG A 207 -7.82 -17.95 -7.87
C ARG A 207 -7.88 -16.54 -8.49
N THR A 208 -7.12 -15.57 -7.97
CA THR A 208 -7.18 -14.16 -8.40
C THR A 208 -6.90 -13.96 -9.90
N TYR A 209 -6.03 -14.78 -10.52
CA TYR A 209 -5.76 -14.82 -11.97
C TYR A 209 -7.01 -14.92 -12.87
N ARG A 210 -8.15 -15.34 -12.32
CA ARG A 210 -9.46 -15.41 -12.99
C ARG A 210 -10.61 -14.83 -12.16
N THR A 211 -10.31 -13.98 -11.18
CA THR A 211 -11.31 -13.36 -10.28
C THR A 211 -11.30 -11.84 -10.44
N PRO A 212 -12.18 -11.27 -11.30
CA PRO A 212 -12.33 -9.82 -11.39
C PRO A 212 -12.80 -9.22 -10.06
N ASP A 213 -12.12 -8.18 -9.60
CA ASP A 213 -12.34 -7.54 -8.31
C ASP A 213 -12.55 -6.02 -8.46
N PHE A 214 -12.73 -5.32 -7.34
CA PHE A 214 -12.88 -3.86 -7.34
C PHE A 214 -11.54 -3.10 -7.30
N GLY A 215 -10.42 -3.81 -7.22
CA GLY A 215 -9.06 -3.26 -7.08
C GLY A 215 -8.87 -2.40 -5.81
N MET A 216 -7.65 -1.89 -5.62
CA MET A 216 -7.28 -1.19 -4.38
C MET A 216 -8.13 0.06 -4.07
N TRP A 217 -8.63 0.76 -5.09
CA TRP A 217 -9.49 1.94 -4.93
C TRP A 217 -10.97 1.62 -4.69
N GLY A 218 -11.36 0.35 -4.82
CA GLY A 218 -12.73 -0.11 -4.59
C GLY A 218 -13.73 0.36 -5.66
N THR A 219 -13.27 0.73 -6.86
CA THR A 219 -14.09 1.26 -7.97
C THR A 219 -14.38 0.22 -9.06
N GLY A 220 -13.62 -0.87 -9.13
CA GLY A 220 -13.63 -1.76 -10.30
C GLY A 220 -13.04 -1.07 -11.51
N SER A 221 -13.75 -1.09 -12.64
CA SER A 221 -13.38 -0.35 -13.86
C SER A 221 -13.10 1.14 -13.60
N ARG A 222 -12.35 1.80 -14.51
CA ARG A 222 -12.19 3.27 -14.55
C ARG A 222 -13.54 3.99 -14.47
N TYR A 223 -14.56 3.41 -15.09
CA TYR A 223 -15.89 4.01 -15.20
C TYR A 223 -16.66 3.98 -13.88
N ASN A 224 -16.23 3.21 -12.87
CA ASN A 224 -16.90 3.11 -11.57
C ASN A 224 -18.42 2.90 -11.71
N VAL A 225 -18.82 1.88 -12.48
CA VAL A 225 -20.23 1.53 -12.75
C VAL A 225 -20.66 0.23 -12.06
N GLY A 226 -19.89 -0.23 -11.05
CA GLY A 226 -20.08 -1.53 -10.40
C GLY A 226 -19.37 -2.70 -11.11
N GLU A 227 -18.97 -2.51 -12.36
CA GLU A 227 -18.21 -3.52 -13.12
C GLU A 227 -16.79 -3.74 -12.59
N ARG A 228 -16.43 -5.02 -12.44
CA ARG A 228 -15.16 -5.50 -11.88
C ARG A 228 -14.16 -5.86 -12.99
N GLU A 229 -12.88 -5.78 -12.70
CA GLU A 229 -11.83 -6.10 -13.68
C GLU A 229 -10.71 -6.94 -13.05
N LEU A 230 -9.90 -7.62 -13.87
CA LEU A 230 -8.62 -8.16 -13.41
C LEU A 230 -7.63 -7.00 -13.27
N HIS A 231 -7.18 -6.77 -12.04
CA HIS A 231 -6.24 -5.72 -11.67
C HIS A 231 -4.84 -6.30 -11.49
N ALA A 232 -3.87 -5.80 -12.25
CA ALA A 232 -2.45 -6.17 -12.08
C ALA A 232 -1.95 -5.79 -10.69
N SER A 233 -2.42 -4.68 -10.11
CA SER A 233 -2.13 -4.33 -8.72
C SER A 233 -2.55 -5.45 -7.74
N SER A 234 -3.80 -5.91 -7.79
CA SER A 234 -4.30 -7.05 -6.99
C SER A 234 -3.52 -8.34 -7.26
N LEU A 235 -3.26 -8.68 -8.53
CA LEU A 235 -2.53 -9.88 -8.92
C LEU A 235 -1.10 -9.90 -8.38
N GLY A 236 -0.41 -8.75 -8.40
CA GLY A 236 0.94 -8.62 -7.84
C GLY A 236 0.94 -8.77 -6.32
N MET A 237 0.01 -8.12 -5.63
CA MET A 237 -0.16 -8.23 -4.18
C MET A 237 -0.44 -9.70 -3.78
N VAL A 238 -1.34 -10.39 -4.50
CA VAL A 238 -1.66 -11.80 -4.30
C VAL A 238 -0.46 -12.71 -4.56
N LYS A 239 0.22 -12.57 -5.71
CA LYS A 239 1.47 -13.30 -6.02
C LYS A 239 2.47 -13.16 -4.87
N ALA A 240 2.63 -11.93 -4.36
CA ALA A 240 3.56 -11.64 -3.28
C ALA A 240 3.16 -12.27 -1.94
N ALA A 241 1.88 -12.26 -1.58
CA ALA A 241 1.35 -12.92 -0.39
C ALA A 241 1.53 -14.45 -0.47
N LEU A 242 1.23 -15.04 -1.62
CA LEU A 242 1.42 -16.47 -1.87
C LEU A 242 2.91 -16.87 -1.76
N GLU A 243 3.84 -16.10 -2.34
CA GLU A 243 5.28 -16.29 -2.12
C GLU A 243 5.71 -16.15 -0.65
N ALA A 244 5.14 -15.16 0.06
CA ALA A 244 5.50 -14.87 1.44
C ALA A 244 5.05 -15.99 2.38
N ILE A 245 3.82 -16.48 2.23
CA ILE A 245 3.17 -17.39 3.19
C ILE A 245 3.39 -18.88 2.89
N ASN A 246 3.75 -19.27 1.65
CA ASN A 246 4.00 -20.68 1.34
C ASN A 246 5.14 -21.26 2.20
N GLY A 247 4.84 -22.36 2.89
CA GLY A 247 5.74 -23.03 3.82
C GLY A 247 6.03 -22.25 5.09
N PHE A 248 5.35 -21.13 5.36
CA PHE A 248 5.62 -20.28 6.51
C PHE A 248 4.86 -20.76 7.75
N ASN A 249 5.51 -20.71 8.91
CA ASN A 249 4.92 -21.12 10.19
C ASN A 249 4.32 -19.92 10.94
N LEU A 250 3.01 -19.95 11.22
CA LEU A 250 2.27 -18.83 11.82
C LEU A 250 2.55 -18.60 13.32
N TYR A 251 3.17 -19.57 14.00
CA TYR A 251 3.72 -19.38 15.35
C TYR A 251 5.23 -19.03 15.33
N GLY A 252 5.78 -18.71 14.15
CA GLY A 252 7.18 -18.34 13.98
C GLY A 252 8.14 -19.47 14.38
N THR A 253 9.05 -19.18 15.31
CA THR A 253 10.04 -20.13 15.84
C THR A 253 9.46 -21.14 16.83
N ALA A 254 8.27 -20.90 17.38
CA ALA A 254 7.63 -21.77 18.37
C ALA A 254 6.62 -22.77 17.76
N GLY A 255 6.54 -22.82 16.42
CA GLY A 255 5.53 -23.58 15.71
C GLY A 255 5.85 -25.05 15.47
N THR A 256 4.81 -25.79 15.08
CA THR A 256 4.87 -27.21 14.69
C THR A 256 4.53 -27.37 13.21
N SER A 257 4.64 -28.58 12.66
CA SER A 257 4.26 -28.86 11.27
C SER A 257 2.78 -28.59 10.96
N SER A 258 1.89 -28.58 11.96
CA SER A 258 0.46 -28.25 11.81
C SER A 258 0.15 -26.76 11.86
N SER A 259 1.12 -25.89 12.20
CA SER A 259 0.99 -24.43 12.11
C SER A 259 1.65 -23.83 10.86
N VAL A 260 1.96 -24.67 9.86
CA VAL A 260 2.55 -24.31 8.57
C VAL A 260 1.45 -24.12 7.52
N ILE A 261 1.50 -23.00 6.80
CA ILE A 261 0.60 -22.71 5.68
C ILE A 261 1.21 -23.19 4.37
N TYR A 262 0.39 -23.80 3.51
CA TYR A 262 0.79 -24.25 2.17
C TYR A 262 -0.05 -23.55 1.10
N VAL A 263 0.52 -23.45 -0.09
CA VAL A 263 -0.07 -22.78 -1.26
C VAL A 263 0.01 -23.71 -2.47
N ASP A 264 -1.04 -23.76 -3.27
CA ASP A 264 -1.01 -24.43 -4.57
C ASP A 264 0.04 -23.79 -5.51
N ILE A 265 1.01 -24.59 -5.92
CA ILE A 265 2.07 -24.21 -6.87
C ILE A 265 1.45 -23.74 -8.19
N ASP A 266 0.37 -24.39 -8.62
CA ASP A 266 -0.32 -24.12 -9.87
C ASP A 266 -1.12 -22.81 -9.80
N GLY A 267 -1.81 -22.56 -8.68
CA GLY A 267 -2.41 -21.28 -8.32
C GLY A 267 -1.40 -20.14 -8.29
N HIS A 268 -0.28 -20.28 -7.56
CA HIS A 268 0.81 -19.30 -7.56
C HIS A 268 1.30 -19.01 -9.00
N ASN A 269 1.62 -20.05 -9.77
CA ASN A 269 2.19 -19.90 -11.11
C ASN A 269 1.21 -19.23 -12.09
N ARG A 270 -0.10 -19.50 -11.99
CA ARG A 270 -1.12 -18.81 -12.79
C ARG A 270 -1.20 -17.33 -12.44
N ASN A 271 -1.22 -16.97 -11.14
CA ASN A 271 -1.18 -15.56 -10.72
C ASN A 271 0.10 -14.85 -11.19
N ARG A 272 1.28 -15.51 -11.11
CA ARG A 272 2.55 -15.01 -11.64
C ARG A 272 2.48 -14.70 -13.13
N THR A 273 2.10 -15.67 -13.94
CA THR A 273 2.07 -15.52 -15.41
C THR A 273 1.05 -14.46 -15.85
N THR A 274 -0.14 -14.43 -15.24
CA THR A 274 -1.16 -13.41 -15.56
C THR A 274 -0.72 -12.01 -15.13
N PHE A 275 -0.08 -11.85 -13.97
CA PHE A 275 0.50 -10.57 -13.53
C PHE A 275 1.55 -10.06 -14.53
N GLU A 276 2.55 -10.86 -14.84
CA GLU A 276 3.67 -10.51 -15.72
C GLU A 276 3.20 -10.23 -17.17
N THR A 277 2.11 -10.86 -17.62
CA THR A 277 1.50 -10.64 -18.93
C THR A 277 0.67 -9.36 -19.02
N ILE A 278 0.06 -8.89 -17.91
CA ILE A 278 -0.73 -7.64 -17.92
C ILE A 278 0.20 -6.42 -17.77
N LEU A 279 1.33 -6.53 -17.07
CA LEU A 279 2.30 -5.43 -16.97
C LEU A 279 2.78 -4.94 -18.35
N PRO A 280 2.97 -3.62 -18.55
CA PRO A 280 2.86 -2.53 -17.58
C PRO A 280 1.46 -1.88 -17.54
N ARG A 281 0.39 -2.59 -17.90
CA ARG A 281 -1.01 -2.12 -17.77
C ARG A 281 -1.53 -2.42 -16.36
N GLU A 282 -2.60 -1.73 -15.94
CA GLU A 282 -3.31 -2.08 -14.71
C GLU A 282 -4.48 -3.04 -14.99
N SER A 283 -5.41 -2.66 -15.85
CA SER A 283 -6.64 -3.43 -16.09
C SER A 283 -7.20 -3.18 -17.49
N ASN A 284 -8.34 -3.78 -17.84
CA ASN A 284 -8.95 -3.62 -19.17
C ASN A 284 -9.29 -2.15 -19.47
N SER A 285 -9.91 -1.42 -18.54
CA SER A 285 -10.13 0.03 -18.71
C SER A 285 -8.94 0.88 -18.25
N LYS A 286 -8.24 0.53 -17.15
CA LYS A 286 -7.12 1.34 -16.63
C LYS A 286 -5.82 1.06 -17.40
N ASN A 287 -5.36 2.05 -18.18
CA ASN A 287 -4.10 1.93 -18.93
C ASN A 287 -2.88 1.81 -18.01
N THR A 288 -2.92 2.45 -16.84
CA THR A 288 -1.91 2.48 -15.76
C THR A 288 -2.58 3.08 -14.52
N ASP A 289 -2.06 2.78 -13.34
CA ASP A 289 -2.62 3.15 -12.04
C ASP A 289 -1.47 3.20 -11.00
N ALA A 290 -1.54 4.11 -10.04
CA ALA A 290 -0.52 4.27 -8.99
C ALA A 290 -0.43 3.04 -8.07
N ALA A 291 -1.50 2.24 -7.95
CA ALA A 291 -1.51 0.99 -7.20
C ALA A 291 -0.49 -0.04 -7.73
N LEU A 292 -0.09 0.05 -9.00
CA LEU A 292 1.00 -0.77 -9.57
C LEU A 292 2.32 -0.61 -8.79
N LEU A 293 2.60 0.58 -8.23
CA LEU A 293 3.81 0.86 -7.47
C LEU A 293 3.86 0.10 -6.14
N LEU A 294 2.69 -0.14 -5.53
CA LEU A 294 2.51 -0.94 -4.31
C LEU A 294 2.68 -2.44 -4.57
N SER A 295 2.61 -2.84 -5.84
CA SER A 295 2.70 -4.22 -6.30
C SER A 295 4.09 -4.56 -6.85
N ILE A 296 4.73 -3.68 -7.63
CA ILE A 296 6.14 -3.86 -8.02
C ILE A 296 7.11 -3.51 -6.89
N GLY A 297 6.71 -2.62 -5.97
CA GLY A 297 7.45 -2.22 -4.78
C GLY A 297 6.82 -2.67 -3.45
N TRP A 298 7.13 -1.98 -2.36
CA TRP A 298 6.62 -2.33 -1.02
C TRP A 298 5.10 -2.16 -0.93
N PRO A 299 4.36 -3.01 -0.20
CA PRO A 299 4.81 -4.17 0.57
C PRO A 299 5.02 -5.45 -0.26
N ALA A 300 4.66 -5.47 -1.54
CA ALA A 300 4.57 -6.70 -2.32
C ALA A 300 5.89 -7.23 -2.89
N PHE A 301 6.66 -6.41 -3.62
CA PHE A 301 7.79 -6.86 -4.45
C PHE A 301 7.43 -8.02 -5.37
N ALA A 302 6.35 -7.84 -6.15
CA ALA A 302 5.77 -8.90 -6.97
C ALA A 302 6.56 -9.21 -8.24
N THR A 303 7.43 -8.31 -8.72
CA THR A 303 8.36 -8.60 -9.81
C THR A 303 9.80 -8.35 -9.37
N HIS A 304 10.70 -9.19 -9.87
CA HIS A 304 12.16 -9.05 -9.79
C HIS A 304 12.81 -9.03 -11.17
N ASP A 305 11.99 -8.97 -12.23
CA ASP A 305 12.42 -8.71 -13.60
C ASP A 305 12.68 -7.19 -13.73
N PRO A 306 13.94 -6.76 -13.97
CA PRO A 306 14.26 -5.33 -14.04
C PRO A 306 13.59 -4.63 -15.23
N GLU A 307 13.35 -5.33 -16.35
CA GLU A 307 12.74 -4.75 -17.53
C GLU A 307 11.23 -4.54 -17.33
N LEU A 308 10.53 -5.50 -16.73
CA LEU A 308 9.12 -5.33 -16.34
C LEU A 308 8.96 -4.29 -15.22
N TYR A 309 9.88 -4.23 -14.25
CA TYR A 309 9.91 -3.19 -13.22
C TYR A 309 10.04 -1.80 -13.88
N GLU A 310 11.11 -1.56 -14.65
CA GLU A 310 11.37 -0.25 -15.25
C GLU A 310 10.29 0.16 -16.26
N LYS A 311 9.78 -0.77 -17.09
CA LYS A 311 8.65 -0.49 -18.00
C LYS A 311 7.40 -0.07 -17.24
N THR A 312 7.13 -0.67 -16.08
CA THR A 312 5.96 -0.36 -15.25
C THR A 312 6.15 0.95 -14.50
N PHE A 313 7.26 1.09 -13.80
CA PHE A 313 7.62 2.29 -13.03
C PHE A 313 7.64 3.55 -13.90
N ASN A 314 8.45 3.58 -14.96
CA ASN A 314 8.55 4.75 -15.84
C ASN A 314 7.24 5.07 -16.57
N LYS A 315 6.36 4.09 -16.78
CA LYS A 315 5.02 4.33 -17.35
C LYS A 315 4.08 4.97 -16.32
N CYS A 316 4.10 4.52 -15.07
CA CYS A 316 3.30 5.11 -14.00
C CYS A 316 3.70 6.58 -13.79
N ILE A 317 4.99 6.85 -13.55
CA ILE A 317 5.52 8.22 -13.38
C ILE A 317 5.15 9.09 -14.59
N ARG A 318 5.56 8.73 -15.82
CA ARG A 318 5.32 9.53 -17.04
C ARG A 318 3.84 9.81 -17.35
N ARG A 319 2.89 9.06 -16.78
CA ARG A 319 1.46 9.21 -17.06
C ARG A 319 0.65 9.81 -15.91
N LEU A 320 1.09 9.64 -14.67
CA LEU A 320 0.32 10.02 -13.49
C LEU A 320 0.93 11.20 -12.73
N GLU A 321 2.23 11.47 -12.93
CA GLU A 321 2.96 12.56 -12.26
C GLU A 321 2.45 13.95 -12.67
N GLY A 322 2.21 14.76 -11.65
CA GLY A 322 1.92 16.18 -11.71
C GLY A 322 2.46 16.89 -10.47
N ARG A 323 2.31 18.21 -10.40
CA ARG A 323 3.03 19.09 -9.46
C ARG A 323 2.82 18.78 -7.97
N TYR A 324 1.67 18.20 -7.63
CA TYR A 324 1.32 17.75 -6.29
C TYR A 324 1.24 16.23 -6.17
N GLY A 325 1.57 15.50 -7.24
CA GLY A 325 1.77 14.07 -7.19
C GLY A 325 1.32 13.17 -8.30
N LEU A 326 1.23 11.87 -7.97
CA LEU A 326 0.66 10.86 -8.86
C LEU A 326 -0.87 10.86 -8.76
N LYS A 327 -1.54 11.03 -9.89
CA LYS A 327 -2.96 10.73 -10.04
C LYS A 327 -3.20 9.24 -9.77
N ARG A 328 -4.29 8.84 -9.10
CA ARG A 328 -4.58 7.41 -8.83
C ARG A 328 -4.62 6.62 -10.14
N PHE A 329 -5.44 7.09 -11.07
CA PHE A 329 -5.42 6.68 -12.48
C PHE A 329 -5.95 7.83 -13.35
N LEU A 330 -5.67 7.78 -14.65
CA LEU A 330 -6.18 8.78 -15.61
C LEU A 330 -7.71 8.73 -15.71
N ARG A 331 -8.36 9.90 -15.75
CA ARG A 331 -9.82 10.12 -15.75
C ARG A 331 -10.55 9.65 -14.49
N ASP A 332 -9.91 9.80 -13.34
CA ASP A 332 -10.51 9.54 -12.03
C ASP A 332 -11.17 10.81 -11.47
N GLY A 333 -12.44 10.71 -11.08
CA GLY A 333 -13.21 11.83 -10.50
C GLY A 333 -12.99 12.06 -9.03
N TYR A 334 -12.38 11.10 -8.32
CA TYR A 334 -12.34 11.10 -6.87
C TYR A 334 -11.78 12.39 -6.27
N ARG A 335 -12.56 13.03 -5.40
CA ARG A 335 -12.26 14.31 -4.73
C ARG A 335 -12.10 15.51 -5.68
N THR A 336 -12.50 15.43 -6.95
CA THR A 336 -12.61 16.63 -7.81
C THR A 336 -13.92 17.36 -7.52
N GLU A 337 -13.94 18.70 -7.61
CA GLU A 337 -15.18 19.49 -7.38
C GLU A 337 -16.31 19.18 -8.40
N LEU A 338 -16.03 18.40 -9.46
CA LEU A 338 -17.02 17.96 -10.45
C LEU A 338 -17.64 16.58 -10.14
N GLU A 339 -17.15 15.87 -9.13
CA GLU A 339 -17.67 14.57 -8.66
C GLU A 339 -18.91 14.76 -7.78
N ASP A 340 -20.01 14.11 -8.16
CA ASP A 340 -21.18 14.01 -7.29
C ASP A 340 -20.97 12.93 -6.21
N ALA A 341 -20.32 13.34 -5.12
CA ALA A 341 -20.06 12.49 -3.96
C ALA A 341 -21.32 11.97 -3.23
N SER A 342 -22.54 12.33 -3.66
CA SER A 342 -23.78 11.78 -3.09
C SER A 342 -24.16 10.39 -3.64
N ARG A 343 -23.53 9.95 -4.75
CA ARG A 343 -23.81 8.67 -5.42
C ARG A 343 -22.53 7.83 -5.60
N ARG A 344 -22.72 6.51 -5.67
CA ARG A 344 -21.63 5.51 -5.62
C ARG A 344 -20.93 5.29 -6.96
N TYR A 345 -21.66 5.47 -8.05
CA TYR A 345 -21.22 5.16 -9.41
C TYR A 345 -21.26 6.41 -10.30
N TYR A 346 -20.46 6.46 -11.37
CA TYR A 346 -20.44 7.58 -12.31
C TYR A 346 -21.54 7.46 -13.38
N GLU A 347 -21.96 8.60 -13.95
CA GLU A 347 -22.88 8.62 -15.10
C GLU A 347 -22.13 8.26 -16.40
N GLU A 348 -22.88 7.92 -17.45
CA GLU A 348 -22.30 7.72 -18.77
C GLU A 348 -21.55 8.97 -19.26
N HIS A 349 -20.40 8.75 -19.90
CA HIS A 349 -19.43 9.77 -20.35
C HIS A 349 -18.80 10.66 -19.26
N GLU A 350 -19.23 10.61 -17.99
CA GLU A 350 -18.81 11.55 -16.93
C GLU A 350 -17.29 11.59 -16.75
N THR A 351 -16.61 10.44 -16.83
CA THR A 351 -15.15 10.33 -16.70
C THR A 351 -14.35 11.19 -17.68
N SER A 352 -14.95 11.65 -18.79
CA SER A 352 -14.33 12.64 -19.68
C SER A 352 -14.12 14.00 -19.01
N ARG A 353 -15.01 14.41 -18.10
CA ARG A 353 -14.97 15.69 -17.37
C ARG A 353 -13.77 15.78 -16.42
N PHE A 354 -13.35 14.64 -15.88
CA PHE A 354 -12.23 14.55 -14.92
C PHE A 354 -10.86 14.59 -15.58
N GLN A 355 -10.77 14.51 -16.91
CA GLN A 355 -9.48 14.51 -17.60
C GLN A 355 -8.68 15.80 -17.31
N ASN A 356 -7.39 15.62 -17.01
CA ASN A 356 -6.40 16.63 -16.65
C ASN A 356 -6.61 17.29 -15.27
N ILE A 357 -7.79 17.17 -14.64
CA ILE A 357 -8.12 17.76 -13.33
C ILE A 357 -8.17 16.72 -12.18
N GLU A 358 -7.73 15.49 -12.43
CA GLU A 358 -7.76 14.40 -11.44
C GLU A 358 -6.97 14.79 -10.17
N SER A 359 -7.44 14.37 -8.99
CA SER A 359 -6.77 14.65 -7.72
C SER A 359 -5.40 13.97 -7.62
N HIS A 360 -4.45 14.67 -7.01
CA HIS A 360 -3.06 14.22 -6.94
C HIS A 360 -2.75 13.57 -5.57
N LEU A 361 -2.25 12.33 -5.61
CA LEU A 361 -1.61 11.64 -4.49
C LEU A 361 -0.08 11.72 -4.65
N ARG A 362 0.55 12.86 -4.29
CA ARG A 362 1.99 13.07 -3.93
C ARG A 362 3.10 12.63 -4.96
N GLY A 363 4.23 13.34 -5.09
CA GLY A 363 5.37 12.95 -5.97
C GLY A 363 5.77 13.89 -7.16
N GLU A 364 7.08 14.12 -7.40
CA GLU A 364 7.67 14.91 -8.53
C GLU A 364 9.18 14.62 -8.82
N ARG A 365 9.50 13.56 -9.60
CA ARG A 365 10.77 12.96 -10.10
C ARG A 365 12.20 13.40 -9.66
N LYS A 366 12.49 14.61 -9.16
CA LYS A 366 13.86 15.16 -9.05
C LYS A 366 14.45 15.14 -7.62
N LEU A 367 15.32 14.15 -7.38
CA LEU A 367 16.36 14.04 -6.32
C LEU A 367 15.87 14.06 -4.86
N SER A 368 16.35 13.12 -4.03
CA SER A 368 15.91 12.89 -2.65
C SER A 368 15.80 14.12 -1.76
N HIS A 369 16.86 14.93 -1.72
CA HIS A 369 16.96 16.03 -0.75
C HIS A 369 15.91 17.11 -1.02
N SER A 370 15.74 17.49 -2.30
CA SER A 370 14.67 18.38 -2.77
C SER A 370 13.27 17.77 -2.61
N TYR A 371 13.17 16.46 -2.39
CA TYR A 371 11.91 15.76 -2.25
C TYR A 371 11.42 15.64 -0.82
N TRP A 372 12.29 15.35 0.15
CA TRP A 372 11.89 15.49 1.55
C TRP A 372 11.54 16.96 1.87
N GLN A 373 12.23 17.92 1.25
CA GLN A 373 11.87 19.34 1.32
C GLN A 373 10.45 19.58 0.79
N LYS A 374 10.12 19.20 -0.46
CA LYS A 374 8.75 19.28 -1.00
C LYS A 374 7.70 18.55 -0.15
N THR A 375 8.08 17.43 0.47
CA THR A 375 7.21 16.65 1.34
C THR A 375 6.94 17.35 2.67
N ASN A 376 7.91 18.12 3.19
CA ASN A 376 7.64 19.08 4.27
C ASN A 376 6.74 20.23 3.78
N ASP A 377 6.95 20.75 2.57
CA ASP A 377 6.11 21.82 1.99
C ASP A 377 4.64 21.33 1.75
N MET A 378 4.45 20.02 1.59
CA MET A 378 3.15 19.33 1.47
C MET A 378 2.58 18.83 2.82
N LEU A 379 3.21 19.17 3.96
CA LEU A 379 2.58 19.00 5.27
C LEU A 379 1.65 20.18 5.56
N VAL A 380 0.51 19.90 6.18
CA VAL A 380 -0.45 20.93 6.61
C VAL A 380 -0.57 20.94 8.13
N SER A 381 -0.76 22.12 8.72
CA SER A 381 -1.05 22.24 10.14
C SER A 381 -2.45 21.70 10.46
N ASN A 382 -2.58 20.98 11.57
CA ASN A 382 -3.87 20.62 12.17
C ASN A 382 -4.05 21.40 13.48
N GLU A 383 -4.89 22.44 13.47
CA GLU A 383 -5.18 23.30 14.62
C GLU A 383 -5.52 22.53 15.91
N LYS A 384 -6.13 21.34 15.80
CA LYS A 384 -6.54 20.54 16.98
C LYS A 384 -5.43 19.72 17.62
N THR A 385 -4.36 19.41 16.90
CA THR A 385 -3.24 18.60 17.43
C THR A 385 -1.94 19.39 17.55
N SER A 386 -1.87 20.57 16.91
CA SER A 386 -0.64 21.33 16.68
C SER A 386 0.46 20.54 15.95
N CYS A 387 0.08 19.40 15.34
CA CYS A 387 0.97 18.58 14.52
C CYS A 387 0.84 18.98 13.05
N LEU A 388 1.95 18.86 12.34
CA LEU A 388 1.93 18.72 10.89
C LEU A 388 1.36 17.34 10.53
N ILE A 389 0.43 17.31 9.58
CA ILE A 389 -0.22 16.10 9.07
C ILE A 389 -0.08 16.00 7.56
N MET A 390 -0.19 14.78 7.05
CA MET A 390 -0.27 14.50 5.62
C MET A 390 -1.73 14.52 5.13
N PRO A 391 -2.07 15.38 4.15
CA PRO A 391 -3.34 15.29 3.41
C PRO A 391 -3.49 13.97 2.66
N GLU A 392 -4.74 13.55 2.46
CA GLU A 392 -5.11 12.44 1.58
C GLU A 392 -4.64 12.70 0.15
N CYS A 393 -5.12 13.80 -0.44
CA CYS A 393 -4.87 14.21 -1.81
C CYS A 393 -4.83 15.74 -1.93
N TYR A 394 -4.44 16.22 -3.11
CA TYR A 394 -4.52 17.62 -3.52
C TYR A 394 -5.58 17.79 -4.62
N ILE A 395 -6.37 18.87 -4.50
CA ILE A 395 -7.57 19.18 -5.30
C ILE A 395 -7.42 20.55 -5.97
N ILE A 396 -8.03 20.76 -7.13
CA ILE A 396 -8.06 22.05 -7.83
C ILE A 396 -9.46 22.70 -7.75
N ASN A 397 -9.52 24.01 -7.50
CA ASN A 397 -10.78 24.77 -7.51
C ASN A 397 -11.44 24.72 -8.89
N GLU A 398 -12.77 24.69 -8.94
CA GLU A 398 -13.56 24.78 -10.18
C GLU A 398 -13.13 25.95 -11.08
N GLU A 399 -12.84 27.12 -10.49
CA GLU A 399 -12.42 28.34 -11.18
C GLU A 399 -11.05 28.28 -11.87
N HIS A 400 -10.22 27.27 -11.57
CA HIS A 400 -8.91 27.03 -12.18
C HIS A 400 -8.88 25.83 -13.14
N MET A 401 -9.93 25.00 -13.16
CA MET A 401 -9.96 23.73 -13.90
C MET A 401 -9.72 23.87 -15.41
N ASP A 402 -10.28 24.89 -16.07
CA ASP A 402 -10.12 25.05 -17.51
C ASP A 402 -8.72 25.52 -17.91
N ALA A 403 -8.05 26.31 -17.07
CA ALA A 403 -6.65 26.69 -17.28
C ALA A 403 -5.72 25.46 -17.14
N GLU A 404 -5.95 24.61 -16.14
CA GLU A 404 -5.23 23.35 -15.94
C GLU A 404 -5.49 22.34 -17.07
N ARG A 405 -6.73 22.28 -17.61
CA ARG A 405 -7.04 21.46 -18.80
C ARG A 405 -6.25 21.89 -20.02
N MET A 406 -6.16 23.20 -20.28
CA MET A 406 -5.42 23.77 -21.42
C MET A 406 -3.90 23.61 -21.26
N LYS A 407 -3.38 23.74 -20.03
CA LYS A 407 -1.97 23.61 -19.71
C LYS A 407 -1.81 22.84 -18.39
N PRO A 408 -1.64 21.50 -18.42
CA PRO A 408 -1.44 20.70 -17.22
C PRO A 408 -0.20 21.14 -16.42
N ASN A 409 -0.30 21.03 -15.10
CA ASN A 409 0.65 21.54 -14.12
C ASN A 409 0.88 23.06 -14.19
N SER A 410 -0.16 23.84 -14.52
CA SER A 410 -0.08 25.31 -14.52
C SER A 410 -0.71 25.96 -13.31
N GLN A 411 -1.63 25.29 -12.62
CA GLN A 411 -2.37 25.84 -11.48
C GLN A 411 -1.82 25.33 -10.15
N ASP A 412 -2.19 26.01 -9.06
CA ASP A 412 -2.00 25.53 -7.70
C ASP A 412 -3.17 24.60 -7.30
N PHE A 413 -2.85 23.53 -6.57
CA PHE A 413 -3.83 22.64 -5.95
C PHE A 413 -3.77 22.84 -4.42
N TYR A 414 -4.92 22.75 -3.75
CA TYR A 414 -5.04 22.85 -2.30
C TYR A 414 -5.19 21.47 -1.65
N PRO A 415 -4.77 21.30 -0.38
CA PRO A 415 -4.89 20.03 0.33
C PRO A 415 -6.35 19.69 0.67
N ALA A 416 -6.75 18.43 0.50
CA ALA A 416 -8.08 17.96 0.86
C ALA A 416 -8.40 18.23 2.35
N ASN A 417 -9.53 18.90 2.60
CA ASN A 417 -9.78 19.66 3.82
C ASN A 417 -9.84 18.81 5.12
N PRO A 418 -8.84 18.91 6.03
CA PRO A 418 -8.85 18.18 7.30
C PRO A 418 -9.93 18.68 8.28
N TYR A 419 -10.41 19.92 8.14
CA TYR A 419 -11.48 20.46 8.97
C TYR A 419 -12.85 19.84 8.69
N GLU A 420 -13.05 19.18 7.54
CA GLU A 420 -14.30 18.49 7.25
C GLU A 420 -14.26 17.07 7.84
N PHE A 421 -13.34 16.21 7.39
CA PHE A 421 -13.31 14.77 7.72
C PHE A 421 -12.30 14.36 8.81
N GLY A 422 -11.40 15.24 9.23
CA GLY A 422 -10.19 14.87 9.98
C GLY A 422 -9.02 14.53 9.05
N HIS A 423 -7.89 14.12 9.64
CA HIS A 423 -6.73 13.66 8.89
C HIS A 423 -6.92 12.22 8.39
N HIS A 424 -6.31 11.89 7.25
CA HIS A 424 -6.43 10.56 6.62
C HIS A 424 -5.38 9.60 7.20
N LEU A 425 -5.83 8.51 7.84
CA LEU A 425 -4.94 7.67 8.63
C LEU A 425 -3.92 6.92 7.76
N TRP A 426 -4.34 6.33 6.63
CA TRP A 426 -3.43 5.61 5.73
C TRP A 426 -2.27 6.50 5.22
N SER A 427 -2.55 7.73 4.77
CA SER A 427 -1.50 8.67 4.33
C SER A 427 -0.52 9.06 5.45
N ASN A 428 -1.02 9.20 6.69
CA ASN A 428 -0.16 9.54 7.83
C ASN A 428 0.63 8.32 8.32
N ALA A 429 0.06 7.12 8.28
CA ALA A 429 0.75 5.88 8.60
C ALA A 429 1.95 5.62 7.67
N VAL A 430 1.76 5.71 6.35
CA VAL A 430 2.85 5.54 5.37
C VAL A 430 3.93 6.61 5.53
N TYR A 431 3.55 7.87 5.81
CA TYR A 431 4.49 8.94 6.12
C TYR A 431 5.34 8.66 7.37
N LEU A 432 4.72 8.19 8.47
CA LEU A 432 5.43 7.91 9.72
C LEU A 432 6.39 6.70 9.60
N ILE A 433 6.02 5.68 8.82
CA ILE A 433 6.92 4.56 8.47
C ILE A 433 8.16 5.09 7.71
N ALA A 434 7.95 5.92 6.70
CA ALA A 434 9.02 6.45 5.86
C ALA A 434 9.89 7.50 6.57
N LEU A 435 9.33 8.27 7.52
CA LEU A 435 10.08 9.17 8.39
C LEU A 435 11.12 8.39 9.22
N LEU A 436 10.71 7.25 9.79
CA LEU A 436 11.60 6.38 10.57
C LEU A 436 12.67 5.67 9.72
N LEU A 437 12.39 5.41 8.44
CA LEU A 437 13.37 4.86 7.49
C LEU A 437 14.36 5.92 6.99
N LYS A 438 13.89 7.14 6.66
CA LYS A 438 14.75 8.25 6.22
C LYS A 438 15.73 8.67 7.31
N ASP A 439 15.24 8.80 8.55
CA ASP A 439 16.08 9.19 9.69
C ASP A 439 16.83 7.98 10.31
N GLU A 440 16.86 6.85 9.58
CA GLU A 440 17.62 5.62 9.83
C GLU A 440 17.35 4.90 11.17
N PHE A 441 16.39 5.38 11.97
CA PHE A 441 15.92 4.71 13.21
C PHE A 441 15.44 3.28 12.96
N VAL A 442 14.83 3.04 11.80
CA VAL A 442 14.44 1.72 11.30
C VAL A 442 15.26 1.44 10.05
N HIS A 443 15.68 0.19 9.87
CA HIS A 443 16.29 -0.29 8.65
C HIS A 443 15.36 -1.22 7.89
N LEU A 444 15.66 -1.33 6.61
CA LEU A 444 15.08 -2.23 5.61
C LEU A 444 14.67 -3.61 6.15
N ALA A 445 15.62 -4.30 6.79
CA ALA A 445 15.47 -5.68 7.23
C ALA A 445 14.56 -5.84 8.46
N ASP A 446 14.21 -4.77 9.17
CA ASP A 446 13.28 -4.87 10.30
C ASP A 446 11.83 -4.99 9.83
N ILE A 447 11.51 -4.42 8.66
CA ILE A 447 10.15 -4.34 8.09
C ILE A 447 9.95 -5.18 6.82
N ASP A 448 11.04 -5.67 6.22
CA ASP A 448 11.05 -6.82 5.29
C ASP A 448 11.99 -7.95 5.81
N PRO A 449 11.74 -8.53 7.00
CA PRO A 449 12.57 -9.60 7.58
C PRO A 449 12.59 -10.91 6.78
N ILE A 450 11.68 -11.10 5.80
CA ILE A 450 11.77 -12.23 4.84
C ILE A 450 12.40 -11.84 3.49
N CYS A 451 13.00 -10.65 3.40
CA CYS A 451 13.72 -10.11 2.25
C CYS A 451 12.97 -10.26 0.92
N ARG A 452 11.66 -9.99 0.87
CA ARG A 452 10.85 -10.05 -0.36
C ARG A 452 11.39 -9.18 -1.48
N HIS A 453 12.09 -8.09 -1.17
CA HIS A 453 12.78 -7.28 -2.18
C HIS A 453 13.78 -8.06 -3.04
N LEU A 454 14.41 -9.09 -2.47
CA LEU A 454 15.34 -9.93 -3.20
C LEU A 454 14.58 -10.96 -4.08
N PRO A 455 15.10 -11.29 -5.28
CA PRO A 455 14.74 -12.48 -6.02
C PRO A 455 14.73 -13.72 -5.11
N ALA A 456 13.82 -14.67 -5.35
CA ALA A 456 13.69 -15.86 -4.49
C ALA A 456 14.98 -16.70 -4.36
N SER A 457 15.90 -16.60 -5.31
CA SER A 457 17.24 -17.22 -5.27
C SER A 457 18.24 -16.55 -4.31
N GLN A 458 18.02 -15.30 -3.94
CA GLN A 458 18.90 -14.49 -3.08
C GLN A 458 18.36 -14.31 -1.64
N ARG A 459 17.10 -14.71 -1.37
CA ARG A 459 16.50 -14.59 -0.03
C ARG A 459 17.23 -15.52 0.98
N PRO A 460 17.53 -15.04 2.21
CA PRO A 460 18.08 -15.90 3.25
C PRO A 460 17.22 -17.13 3.53
N LYS A 461 17.85 -18.27 3.83
CA LYS A 461 17.14 -19.49 4.24
C LYS A 461 16.53 -19.31 5.63
N TYR A 462 15.27 -18.88 5.68
CA TYR A 462 14.49 -18.79 6.90
C TYR A 462 14.31 -20.19 7.51
N GLN A 463 14.89 -20.43 8.69
CA GLN A 463 15.06 -21.78 9.25
C GLN A 463 13.73 -22.53 9.48
N ASN A 464 12.64 -21.80 9.72
CA ASN A 464 11.30 -22.35 9.95
C ASN A 464 10.37 -22.17 8.72
N ARG A 465 10.93 -22.26 7.50
CA ARG A 465 10.18 -22.28 6.24
C ARG A 465 10.30 -23.65 5.58
N HIS A 466 9.16 -24.31 5.42
CA HIS A 466 9.06 -25.71 4.98
C HIS A 466 8.90 -25.88 3.45
N SER A 467 8.65 -24.79 2.72
CA SER A 467 8.43 -24.78 1.26
C SER A 467 8.87 -23.44 0.66
N VAL A 468 9.36 -23.45 -0.57
CA VAL A 468 9.78 -22.26 -1.33
C VAL A 468 9.45 -22.41 -2.81
N PHE A 469 9.00 -21.33 -3.45
CA PHE A 469 8.97 -21.27 -4.92
C PHE A 469 10.34 -20.87 -5.43
N GLN A 470 11.13 -21.85 -5.90
CA GLN A 470 12.47 -21.62 -6.44
C GLN A 470 12.65 -22.27 -7.80
N VAL A 471 13.08 -21.49 -8.80
CA VAL A 471 13.47 -22.00 -10.12
C VAL A 471 14.93 -22.42 -10.08
N ASN A 472 15.21 -23.70 -10.30
CA ASN A 472 16.58 -24.21 -10.40
C ASN A 472 17.20 -23.86 -11.75
N ILE A 473 17.88 -22.70 -11.82
CA ILE A 473 18.57 -22.19 -13.01
C ILE A 473 19.53 -23.23 -13.61
N THR A 474 20.17 -24.05 -12.77
CA THR A 474 21.07 -25.14 -13.17
C THR A 474 20.43 -26.16 -14.12
N LYS A 475 19.11 -26.38 -14.08
CA LYS A 475 18.42 -27.29 -15.01
C LYS A 475 18.16 -26.71 -16.40
N ILE A 476 18.26 -25.40 -16.58
CA ILE A 476 18.04 -24.75 -17.88
C ILE A 476 19.30 -24.86 -18.76
N PHE A 477 20.48 -24.68 -18.17
CA PHE A 477 21.75 -24.80 -18.89
C PHE A 477 22.17 -26.26 -19.17
N SER A 478 21.69 -27.23 -18.38
CA SER A 478 21.98 -28.67 -18.55
C SER A 478 21.26 -29.35 -19.74
N HIS A 479 20.66 -28.59 -20.67
CA HIS A 479 20.03 -29.13 -21.88
C HIS A 479 20.59 -28.55 -23.19
N ASN A 480 21.46 -27.54 -23.15
CA ASN A 480 22.12 -27.00 -24.36
C ASN A 480 23.57 -27.48 -24.57
N ASN A 481 24.24 -27.97 -23.53
CA ASN A 481 25.64 -28.40 -23.60
C ASN A 481 25.75 -29.93 -23.63
N ASN A 482 25.30 -30.56 -24.72
CA ASN A 482 25.53 -32.00 -24.94
C ASN A 482 25.82 -32.32 -26.42
N SER A 483 26.76 -31.57 -26.99
CA SER A 483 27.38 -31.84 -28.28
C SER A 483 28.83 -31.34 -28.30
N ASN A 484 29.68 -32.11 -28.97
CA ASN A 484 31.08 -31.87 -29.32
C ASN A 484 32.16 -32.00 -28.21
N ASN A 485 32.87 -33.13 -28.33
CA ASN A 485 34.33 -33.31 -28.28
C ASN A 485 35.02 -33.67 -26.94
N ASN A 486 35.75 -34.79 -27.04
CA ASN A 486 36.90 -35.13 -26.20
C ASN A 486 38.12 -34.29 -26.63
N ASP A 487 39.09 -34.07 -25.73
CA ASP A 487 40.44 -34.70 -25.80
C ASP A 487 41.45 -34.07 -24.82
N ASN A 488 42.35 -34.93 -24.31
CA ASN A 488 43.71 -34.67 -23.79
C ASN A 488 43.97 -33.69 -22.61
N ASP A 489 44.22 -34.30 -21.45
CA ASP A 489 45.53 -34.32 -20.76
C ASP A 489 46.33 -33.04 -20.39
N ASN A 490 46.47 -32.88 -19.08
CA ASN A 490 47.74 -32.72 -18.33
C ASN A 490 48.63 -31.45 -18.46
N ASN A 491 48.75 -30.74 -17.32
CA ASN A 491 49.98 -30.50 -16.53
C ASN A 491 50.47 -29.04 -16.25
N SER A 492 50.66 -28.78 -14.96
CA SER A 492 51.68 -27.93 -14.30
C SER A 492 51.88 -26.44 -14.65
N ASN A 493 51.58 -25.59 -13.64
CA ASN A 493 52.37 -24.46 -13.12
C ASN A 493 53.16 -23.54 -14.09
N LYS A 494 52.75 -22.27 -14.15
CA LYS A 494 53.66 -21.14 -13.85
C LYS A 494 52.89 -19.90 -13.36
N SER A 495 53.64 -18.95 -12.79
CA SER A 495 53.16 -17.80 -12.03
C SER A 495 53.42 -16.47 -12.74
N GLU A 496 52.72 -15.43 -12.26
CA GLU A 496 52.97 -14.00 -12.51
C GLU A 496 52.76 -13.49 -13.95
N GLU A 497 51.69 -12.72 -14.16
CA GLU A 497 51.88 -11.27 -14.34
C GLU A 497 50.66 -10.48 -13.81
N LYS A 498 50.79 -9.15 -13.71
CA LYS A 498 49.76 -8.26 -13.13
C LYS A 498 49.01 -7.53 -14.25
N GLU A 499 47.68 -7.56 -14.22
CA GLU A 499 46.89 -6.48 -14.80
C GLU A 499 45.74 -6.06 -13.87
N ALA A 500 45.58 -4.75 -13.68
CA ALA A 500 44.66 -4.17 -12.71
C ALA A 500 43.25 -3.99 -13.30
N GLY A 501 42.60 -5.10 -13.62
CA GLY A 501 41.21 -5.11 -14.09
C GLY A 501 40.24 -4.63 -13.00
N LYS A 502 39.76 -3.39 -13.12
CA LYS A 502 38.59 -2.94 -12.35
C LYS A 502 37.35 -3.71 -12.82
N SER A 503 36.97 -4.74 -12.07
CA SER A 503 35.65 -5.35 -12.20
C SER A 503 34.59 -4.38 -11.67
N GLU A 504 34.02 -3.57 -12.57
CA GLU A 504 32.78 -2.84 -12.26
C GLU A 504 31.64 -3.83 -12.06
N GLU A 505 31.40 -4.24 -10.81
CA GLU A 505 30.16 -4.91 -10.42
C GLU A 505 29.00 -3.92 -10.54
N LYS A 506 28.51 -3.77 -11.78
CA LYS A 506 27.23 -3.14 -12.07
C LYS A 506 26.09 -4.05 -11.62
N GLU A 507 25.96 -4.23 -10.31
CA GLU A 507 24.76 -4.82 -9.73
C GLU A 507 23.55 -3.95 -10.11
N ALA A 508 22.71 -4.51 -10.97
CA ALA A 508 21.39 -3.99 -11.33
C ALA A 508 20.35 -4.35 -10.25
N GLY A 509 20.75 -4.29 -8.98
CA GLY A 509 19.85 -4.36 -7.84
C GLY A 509 19.35 -2.96 -7.50
N ILE A 510 18.10 -2.66 -7.87
CA ILE A 510 17.40 -1.50 -7.30
C ILE A 510 17.16 -1.85 -5.84
N SER A 511 17.75 -1.08 -4.92
CA SER A 511 17.68 -1.41 -3.51
C SER A 511 16.22 -1.34 -3.01
N LEU A 512 15.85 -2.12 -1.99
CA LEU A 512 14.56 -1.89 -1.32
C LEU A 512 14.56 -0.47 -0.75
N PHE A 513 15.69 0.10 -0.35
CA PHE A 513 15.70 1.50 0.10
C PHE A 513 15.20 2.41 -1.01
N GLU A 514 15.75 2.33 -2.24
CA GLU A 514 15.23 3.00 -3.44
C GLU A 514 13.77 2.65 -3.76
N THR A 515 13.32 1.41 -3.48
CA THR A 515 11.95 0.98 -3.80
C THR A 515 10.91 1.41 -2.76
N PHE A 516 11.27 1.44 -1.48
CA PHE A 516 10.49 2.06 -0.41
C PHE A 516 10.44 3.56 -0.65
N ASN A 517 11.57 4.12 -1.04
CA ASN A 517 11.73 5.44 -1.62
C ASN A 517 11.01 5.64 -2.98
N ILE A 518 10.44 4.59 -3.56
CA ILE A 518 9.59 4.58 -4.78
C ILE A 518 8.10 4.30 -4.47
N LEU A 519 7.75 3.85 -3.27
CA LEU A 519 6.46 4.24 -2.66
C LEU A 519 6.48 5.67 -2.19
N PHE A 520 7.65 6.05 -1.70
CA PHE A 520 8.10 7.40 -1.72
C PHE A 520 8.35 7.88 -3.16
N SER A 521 8.14 7.23 -4.32
CA SER A 521 8.32 7.95 -5.64
C SER A 521 7.26 9.03 -5.76
N VAL A 522 6.15 8.69 -5.13
CA VAL A 522 5.04 9.48 -4.70
C VAL A 522 5.48 10.53 -3.63
N ILE A 523 6.77 10.66 -3.21
CA ILE A 523 7.29 11.35 -1.98
C ILE A 523 8.84 11.76 -1.73
N TRP A 524 10.12 11.37 -2.10
CA TRP A 524 10.97 10.41 -2.90
C TRP A 524 12.48 10.26 -2.57
N SER A 525 13.03 9.17 -3.14
CA SER A 525 14.37 8.56 -3.27
C SER A 525 15.68 9.32 -3.53
N LYS A 526 16.74 8.76 -2.92
CA LYS A 526 17.95 8.28 -3.63
C LYS A 526 18.60 7.17 -2.78
N GLN A 527 19.28 6.23 -3.43
CA GLN A 527 20.73 6.13 -3.17
C GLN A 527 21.48 5.61 -4.39
N LYS A 528 22.34 6.47 -4.98
CA LYS A 528 23.57 6.09 -5.68
C LYS A 528 24.46 7.32 -5.77
N GLU A 529 25.64 7.22 -5.16
CA GLU A 529 26.91 7.94 -5.38
C GLU A 529 27.85 7.71 -4.20
N ALA A 530 28.50 6.54 -4.20
CA ALA A 530 29.78 6.21 -3.56
C ALA A 530 30.36 5.01 -4.32
#